data_AF-A0A7Y6NMG7-F1
#
_entry.id   AF-A0A7Y6NMG7-F1
#
_cell.length_a   1.000
_cell.length_b   1.000
_cell.length_c   1.000
_cell.angle_alpha   90.00
_cell.angle_beta   90.00
_cell.angle_gamma   90.00
#
_symmetry.space_group_name_H-M   'P 1'
#
loop_
_entity.id
_entity.type
_entity.pdbx_description
1 polymer ?
#
loop_
_entity_poly.entity_id
_entity_poly.type
_entity_poly.pdbx_seq_one_letter_code
_entity_poly.pdbx_strand_id
1 'polypeptide(L)'
;MTDEGLPVPTLSLSQRIALVGVFGAALAMPLWVLERFALALQFAPTTPLTVLATGVGLVQATLLCRALARRMRARKLPLLATYAWYVKSFPGHVNNGQVSCRFCGSHKKAVRSLPEDVRMRGHSCGSCGALLYVASPGSD
;
A
#
# COMPACT_ATOMS: atom_id res chain seq x y z
N MET A 1 15.86 46.87 43.55
CA MET A 1 14.96 46.40 42.46
C MET A 1 15.86 45.88 41.36
N THR A 2 16.14 44.58 41.38
CA THR A 2 16.90 43.88 40.34
C THR A 2 15.99 42.76 39.84
N ASP A 3 15.51 42.93 38.62
CA ASP A 3 14.65 42.02 37.89
C ASP A 3 15.54 40.90 37.32
N GLU A 4 15.68 39.81 38.07
CA GLU A 4 16.41 38.60 37.64
C GLU A 4 15.50 37.81 36.69
N GLY A 5 15.55 38.15 35.40
CA GLY A 5 14.82 37.45 34.36
C GLY A 5 15.20 35.96 34.29
N LEU A 6 14.23 35.07 34.47
CA LEU A 6 14.43 33.63 34.36
C LEU A 6 14.90 33.23 32.95
N PRO A 7 15.84 32.27 32.84
CA PRO A 7 16.32 31.80 31.55
C PRO A 7 15.24 30.99 30.83
N VAL A 8 14.84 31.45 29.63
CA VAL A 8 13.95 30.71 28.75
C VAL A 8 14.74 29.56 28.11
N PRO A 9 14.35 28.28 28.31
CA PRO A 9 15.06 27.15 27.71
C PRO A 9 14.89 27.18 26.18
N THR A 10 16.01 27.34 25.47
CA THR A 10 16.08 27.25 24.01
C THR A 10 16.01 25.79 23.57
N LEU A 11 14.78 25.26 23.51
CA LEU A 11 14.55 23.92 22.95
C LEU A 11 14.94 23.87 21.47
N SER A 12 15.68 22.81 21.10
CA SER A 12 16.12 22.55 19.73
C SER A 12 14.94 22.25 18.79
N LEU A 13 15.10 22.51 17.49
CA LEU A 13 14.05 22.33 16.48
C LEU A 13 13.49 20.89 16.48
N SER A 14 14.36 19.89 16.70
CA SER A 14 13.97 18.48 16.79
C SER A 14 13.10 18.18 18.03
N GLN A 15 13.37 18.81 19.18
CA GLN A 15 12.53 18.69 20.37
C GLN A 15 11.16 19.35 20.20
N ARG A 16 11.09 20.47 19.46
CA ARG A 16 9.81 21.14 19.15
C ARG A 16 8.92 20.28 18.23
N ILE A 17 9.51 19.63 17.23
CA ILE A 17 8.78 18.75 16.30
C ILE A 17 8.27 17.49 17.01
N ALA A 18 9.06 16.91 17.92
CA ALA A 18 8.65 15.75 18.70
C ALA A 18 7.41 16.03 19.58
N LEU A 19 7.32 17.22 20.18
CA LEU A 19 6.17 17.61 20.99
C LEU A 19 4.88 17.77 20.17
N VAL A 20 4.95 18.34 18.96
CA VAL A 20 3.78 18.51 18.09
C VAL A 20 3.24 17.17 17.59
N GLY A 21 4.11 16.20 17.28
CA GLY A 21 3.71 14.88 16.82
C GLY A 21 2.99 14.02 17.86
N VAL A 22 3.35 14.15 19.15
CA VAL A 22 2.74 13.36 20.24
C VAL A 22 1.37 13.92 20.65
N PHE A 23 1.19 15.25 20.62
CA PHE A 23 -0.09 15.87 21.00
C PHE A 23 -1.16 15.78 19.90
N GLY A 24 -0.77 15.77 18.62
CA GLY A 24 -1.73 15.69 17.51
C GLY A 24 -2.52 14.36 17.43
N ALA A 25 -1.92 13.25 17.87
CA ALA A 25 -2.56 11.93 17.82
C ALA A 25 -3.55 11.68 18.98
N ALA A 26 -3.47 12.44 20.07
CA ALA A 26 -4.30 12.25 21.25
C ALA A 26 -5.73 12.81 21.09
N LEU A 27 -5.92 13.83 20.23
CA LEU A 27 -7.21 14.50 20.05
C LEU A 27 -8.19 13.78 19.10
N ALA A 28 -7.72 12.75 18.39
CA ALA A 28 -8.54 11.97 17.45
C ALA A 28 -8.99 10.60 18.00
N MET A 29 -8.65 10.29 19.26
CA MET A 29 -8.94 8.99 19.88
C MET A 29 -10.17 9.08 20.78
N PRO A 30 -11.11 8.14 20.69
CA PRO A 30 -12.28 8.14 21.56
C PRO A 30 -11.87 7.87 23.02
N LEU A 31 -12.55 8.54 23.97
CA LEU A 31 -12.23 8.54 25.41
C LEU A 31 -12.01 7.15 26.03
N TRP A 32 -12.77 6.14 25.58
CA TRP A 32 -12.63 4.76 26.06
C TRP A 32 -11.29 4.10 25.66
N VAL A 33 -10.66 4.57 24.57
CA VAL A 33 -9.30 4.13 24.16
C VAL A 33 -8.23 4.81 25.00
N LEU A 34 -8.43 6.09 25.35
CA LEU A 34 -7.50 6.84 26.20
C LEU A 34 -7.41 6.24 27.61
N GLU A 35 -8.55 5.84 28.18
CA GLU A 35 -8.60 5.21 29.51
C GLU A 35 -7.85 3.86 29.55
N ARG A 36 -8.01 3.05 28.50
CA ARG A 36 -7.30 1.77 28.37
C ARG A 36 -5.80 1.94 28.12
N PHE A 37 -5.42 3.00 27.41
CA PHE A 37 -4.01 3.33 27.17
C PHE A 37 -3.31 3.84 28.43
N ALA A 38 -3.99 4.66 29.24
CA ALA A 38 -3.49 5.13 30.53
C ALA A 38 -3.26 3.96 31.52
N LEU A 39 -4.19 3.00 31.56
CA LEU A 39 -4.01 1.80 32.39
C LEU A 39 -2.85 0.93 31.87
N ALA A 40 -2.72 0.77 30.55
CA ALA A 40 -1.62 -0.01 29.96
C ALA A 40 -0.23 0.60 30.23
N LEU A 41 -0.14 1.93 30.33
CA LEU A 41 1.11 2.64 30.69
C LEU A 41 1.53 2.39 32.15
N GLN A 42 0.60 2.11 33.06
CA GLN A 42 0.91 1.88 34.48
C GLN A 42 1.51 0.48 34.75
N PHE A 43 1.29 -0.49 33.85
CA PHE A 43 1.76 -1.87 34.00
C PHE A 43 2.88 -2.27 33.06
N ALA A 44 3.33 -1.38 32.17
CA ALA A 44 4.41 -1.68 31.25
C ALA A 44 5.75 -1.21 31.86
N PRO A 45 6.58 -2.12 32.43
CA PRO A 45 7.98 -1.78 32.68
C PRO A 45 8.60 -1.35 31.35
N THR A 46 9.35 -0.25 31.37
CA THR A 46 10.06 0.34 30.23
C THR A 46 11.21 -0.54 29.77
N THR A 47 10.91 -1.77 29.33
CA THR A 47 11.88 -2.62 28.65
C THR A 47 11.91 -2.23 27.18
N PRO A 48 13.06 -1.83 26.59
CA PRO A 48 13.17 -1.40 25.20
C PRO A 48 12.75 -2.48 24.16
N LEU A 49 12.54 -3.72 24.60
CA LEU A 49 12.08 -4.84 23.78
C LEU A 49 10.62 -4.72 23.30
N THR A 50 9.73 -4.02 24.04
CA THR A 50 8.31 -3.88 23.63
C THR A 50 8.12 -2.87 22.50
N VAL A 51 9.01 -1.88 22.37
CA VAL A 51 9.00 -0.91 21.26
C VAL A 51 9.39 -1.59 19.94
N LEU A 52 10.33 -2.54 19.98
CA LEU A 52 10.68 -3.34 18.79
C LEU A 52 9.55 -4.29 18.39
N ALA A 53 8.88 -4.93 19.37
CA ALA A 53 7.78 -5.85 19.09
C ALA A 53 6.57 -5.16 18.45
N THR A 54 6.23 -3.93 18.86
CA THR A 54 5.12 -3.15 18.29
C THR A 54 5.44 -2.58 16.91
N GLY A 55 6.69 -2.13 16.69
CA GLY A 55 7.14 -1.64 15.39
C GLY A 55 7.11 -2.70 14.28
N VAL A 56 7.59 -3.92 14.58
CA VAL A 56 7.61 -5.03 13.60
C VAL A 56 6.19 -5.47 13.25
N GLY A 57 5.27 -5.52 14.21
CA GLY A 57 3.87 -5.89 13.98
C GLY A 57 3.15 -4.97 12.98
N LEU A 58 3.37 -3.65 13.07
CA LEU A 58 2.75 -2.67 12.17
C LEU A 58 3.29 -2.76 10.74
N VAL A 59 4.60 -3.00 10.57
CA VAL A 59 5.22 -3.18 9.24
C VAL A 59 4.70 -4.47 8.59
N GLN A 60 4.61 -5.56 9.36
CA GLN A 60 4.14 -6.84 8.82
C GLN A 60 2.66 -6.81 8.46
N ALA A 61 1.83 -6.16 9.29
CA ALA A 61 0.41 -5.94 8.99
C ALA A 61 0.20 -5.06 7.75
N THR A 62 0.98 -3.98 7.58
CA THR A 62 0.88 -3.14 6.38
C THR A 62 1.32 -3.87 5.11
N LEU A 63 2.37 -4.70 5.17
CA LEU A 63 2.78 -5.56 4.04
C LEU A 63 1.69 -6.58 3.68
N LEU A 64 1.07 -7.22 4.68
CA LEU A 64 -0.06 -8.15 4.49
C LEU A 64 -1.27 -7.44 3.88
N CYS A 65 -1.69 -6.30 4.41
CA CYS A 65 -2.79 -5.51 3.86
C CYS A 65 -2.52 -5.09 2.40
N ARG A 66 -1.29 -4.65 2.08
CA ARG A 66 -0.89 -4.34 0.70
C ARG A 66 -0.93 -5.58 -0.20
N ALA A 67 -0.48 -6.73 0.27
CA ALA A 67 -0.53 -7.99 -0.48
C ALA A 67 -1.97 -8.44 -0.73
N LEU A 68 -2.85 -8.37 0.27
CA LEU A 68 -4.27 -8.69 0.16
C LEU A 68 -5.00 -7.73 -0.78
N ALA A 69 -4.74 -6.42 -0.68
CA ALA A 69 -5.31 -5.43 -1.59
C ALA A 69 -4.85 -5.65 -3.04
N ARG A 70 -3.58 -6.00 -3.26
CA ARG A 70 -3.07 -6.41 -4.59
C ARG A 70 -3.79 -7.66 -5.09
N ARG A 71 -3.98 -8.66 -4.24
CA ARG A 71 -4.70 -9.90 -4.58
C ARG A 71 -6.18 -9.65 -4.93
N MET A 72 -6.85 -8.77 -4.18
CA MET A 72 -8.23 -8.36 -4.43
C MET A 72 -8.38 -7.56 -5.73
N ARG A 73 -7.46 -6.62 -6.01
CA ARG A 73 -7.42 -5.90 -7.29
C ARG A 73 -7.16 -6.84 -8.46
N ALA A 74 -6.26 -7.80 -8.30
CA ALA A 74 -6.01 -8.83 -9.30
C ALA A 74 -7.24 -9.74 -9.55
N ARG A 75 -8.11 -9.94 -8.54
CA ARG A 75 -9.37 -10.69 -8.68
C ARG A 75 -10.51 -9.89 -9.31
N LYS A 76 -10.53 -8.56 -9.17
CA LYS A 76 -11.60 -7.70 -9.74
C LYS A 76 -11.30 -7.16 -11.15
N LEU A 77 -10.03 -7.09 -11.55
CA LEU A 77 -9.64 -6.66 -12.90
C LEU A 77 -10.02 -7.60 -14.08
N PRO A 78 -10.13 -8.94 -13.94
CA PRO A 78 -10.13 -9.82 -15.10
C PRO A 78 -11.45 -9.79 -15.91
N LEU A 79 -12.54 -9.28 -15.35
CA LEU A 79 -13.84 -9.27 -16.04
C LEU A 79 -14.04 -8.07 -16.98
N LEU A 80 -13.30 -6.97 -16.79
CA LEU A 80 -13.46 -5.74 -17.59
C LEU A 80 -12.31 -5.49 -18.56
N ALA A 81 -11.17 -6.14 -18.36
CA ALA A 81 -9.97 -5.92 -19.16
C ALA A 81 -9.95 -6.80 -20.42
N THR A 82 -10.92 -6.66 -21.32
CA THR A 82 -10.91 -7.38 -22.61
C THR A 82 -9.89 -6.78 -23.59
N TYR A 83 -9.58 -7.49 -24.68
CA TYR A 83 -8.75 -6.95 -25.76
C TYR A 83 -9.30 -5.62 -26.30
N ALA A 84 -10.61 -5.56 -26.56
CA ALA A 84 -11.29 -4.34 -27.03
C ALA A 84 -11.14 -3.18 -26.04
N TRP A 85 -11.27 -3.45 -24.74
CA TRP A 85 -11.01 -2.44 -23.71
C TRP A 85 -9.57 -1.94 -23.73
N TYR A 86 -8.59 -2.84 -23.93
CA TYR A 86 -7.18 -2.48 -23.96
C TYR A 86 -6.84 -1.60 -25.18
N VAL A 87 -7.32 -1.96 -26.37
CA VAL A 87 -7.14 -1.18 -27.60
C VAL A 87 -7.74 0.21 -27.45
N LYS A 88 -8.94 0.31 -26.87
CA LYS A 88 -9.61 1.60 -26.63
C LYS A 88 -8.89 2.46 -25.60
N SER A 89 -8.36 1.84 -24.54
CA SER A 89 -7.74 2.56 -23.42
C SER A 89 -6.29 2.95 -23.70
N PHE A 90 -5.58 2.18 -24.53
CA PHE A 90 -4.16 2.34 -24.79
C PHE A 90 -3.84 2.18 -26.29
N PRO A 91 -4.38 3.03 -27.18
CA PRO A 91 -4.19 2.89 -28.62
C PRO A 91 -2.72 2.99 -29.05
N GLY A 92 -1.91 3.81 -28.37
CA GLY A 92 -0.46 3.91 -28.64
C GLY A 92 0.35 2.66 -28.26
N HIS A 93 -0.26 1.71 -27.55
CA HIS A 93 0.34 0.42 -27.20
C HIS A 93 -0.20 -0.74 -28.03
N VAL A 94 -0.79 -0.43 -29.19
CA VAL A 94 -1.24 -1.41 -30.17
C VAL A 94 -0.68 -0.99 -31.52
N ASN A 95 0.21 -1.81 -32.09
CA ASN A 95 0.83 -1.53 -33.38
C ASN A 95 0.75 -2.76 -34.28
N ASN A 96 0.18 -2.63 -35.48
CA ASN A 96 -0.07 -3.73 -36.42
C ASN A 96 -0.77 -4.96 -35.76
N GLY A 97 -1.74 -4.72 -34.88
CA GLY A 97 -2.43 -5.78 -34.14
C GLY A 97 -1.60 -6.43 -33.01
N GLN A 98 -0.35 -6.02 -32.81
CA GLN A 98 0.44 -6.44 -31.65
C GLN A 98 0.26 -5.47 -30.49
N VAL A 99 -0.15 -6.04 -29.35
CA VAL A 99 -0.18 -5.35 -28.05
C VAL A 99 1.23 -5.26 -27.47
N SER A 100 1.65 -4.05 -27.11
CA SER A 100 2.82 -3.77 -26.28
C SER A 100 2.41 -3.46 -24.84
N CYS A 101 3.33 -3.67 -23.90
CA CYS A 101 3.06 -3.41 -22.49
C CYS A 101 3.06 -1.90 -22.21
N ARG A 102 1.96 -1.37 -21.66
CA ARG A 102 1.86 0.05 -21.27
C ARG A 102 2.85 0.50 -20.20
N PHE A 103 3.43 -0.43 -19.45
CA PHE A 103 4.33 -0.10 -18.34
C PHE A 103 5.81 -0.12 -18.73
N CYS A 104 6.21 -0.99 -19.65
CA CYS A 104 7.64 -1.18 -20.01
C CYS A 104 7.91 -1.18 -21.51
N GLY A 105 6.89 -1.00 -22.36
CA GLY A 105 7.01 -1.00 -23.82
C GLY A 105 7.28 -2.37 -24.46
N SER A 106 7.59 -3.40 -23.67
CA SER A 106 7.91 -4.73 -24.20
C SER A 106 6.73 -5.37 -24.96
N HIS A 107 7.06 -6.02 -26.09
CA HIS A 107 6.13 -6.83 -26.89
C HIS A 107 6.07 -8.29 -26.43
N LYS A 108 6.88 -8.69 -25.44
CA LYS A 108 6.84 -10.04 -24.90
C LYS A 108 5.52 -10.27 -24.18
N LYS A 109 4.73 -11.24 -24.66
CA LYS A 109 3.47 -11.66 -24.04
C LYS A 109 3.66 -13.02 -23.38
N ALA A 110 3.11 -13.18 -22.18
CA ALA A 110 3.03 -14.44 -21.46
C ALA A 110 1.55 -14.71 -21.18
N VAL A 111 1.06 -15.83 -21.67
CA VAL A 111 -0.32 -16.28 -21.44
C VAL A 111 -0.31 -17.14 -20.18
N ARG A 112 -1.22 -16.85 -19.26
CA ARG A 112 -1.42 -17.66 -18.05
C ARG A 112 -2.90 -18.01 -17.94
N SER A 113 -3.18 -19.28 -17.62
CA SER A 113 -4.52 -19.69 -17.23
C SER A 113 -4.91 -18.94 -15.96
N LEU A 114 -6.05 -18.25 -15.99
CA LEU A 114 -6.66 -17.76 -14.76
C LEU A 114 -7.25 -18.95 -13.99
N PRO A 115 -7.55 -18.77 -12.68
CA PRO A 115 -8.15 -19.82 -11.86
C PRO A 115 -9.34 -20.49 -12.54
N GLU A 116 -9.46 -21.79 -12.30
CA GLU A 116 -10.21 -22.79 -13.06
C GLU A 116 -11.70 -22.45 -13.28
N ASP A 117 -12.29 -21.71 -12.34
CA ASP A 117 -13.70 -21.34 -12.33
C ASP A 117 -14.13 -20.42 -13.48
N VAL A 118 -13.19 -19.79 -14.21
CA VAL A 118 -13.52 -18.79 -15.23
C VAL A 118 -13.15 -19.17 -16.66
N ARG A 119 -12.45 -20.29 -16.89
CA ARG A 119 -11.94 -20.71 -18.23
C ARG A 119 -11.24 -19.60 -19.04
N MET A 120 -10.80 -18.51 -18.42
CA MET A 120 -10.23 -17.36 -19.11
C MET A 120 -8.70 -17.45 -19.20
N ARG A 121 -8.13 -16.85 -20.24
CA ARG A 121 -6.68 -16.70 -20.42
C ARG A 121 -6.26 -15.26 -20.16
N GLY A 122 -5.31 -15.07 -19.26
CA GLY A 122 -4.74 -13.78 -18.94
C GLY A 122 -3.50 -13.54 -19.78
N HIS A 123 -3.53 -12.50 -20.61
CA HIS A 123 -2.37 -12.05 -21.36
C HIS A 123 -1.62 -11.04 -20.50
N SER A 124 -0.43 -11.42 -20.06
CA SER A 124 0.46 -10.60 -19.26
C SER A 124 1.73 -10.24 -20.02
N CYS A 125 2.43 -9.19 -19.62
CA CYS A 125 3.73 -8.87 -20.17
C CYS A 125 4.78 -9.87 -19.68
N GLY A 126 5.51 -10.50 -20.59
CA GLY A 126 6.61 -11.43 -20.27
C GLY A 126 7.84 -10.77 -19.65
N SER A 127 7.97 -9.44 -19.74
CA SER A 127 9.10 -8.69 -19.14
C SER A 127 8.80 -8.25 -17.71
N CYS A 128 7.66 -7.58 -17.47
CA CYS A 128 7.34 -7.00 -16.16
C CYS A 128 6.19 -7.69 -15.41
N GLY A 129 5.56 -8.71 -16.01
CA GLY A 129 4.46 -9.46 -15.41
C GLY A 129 3.11 -8.71 -15.32
N ALA A 130 3.03 -7.48 -15.83
CA ALA A 130 1.79 -6.71 -15.80
C ALA A 130 0.68 -7.38 -16.63
N LEU A 131 -0.53 -7.49 -16.08
CA LEU A 131 -1.70 -7.96 -16.82
C LEU A 131 -2.09 -6.92 -17.89
N LEU A 132 -2.21 -7.37 -19.13
CA LEU A 132 -2.62 -6.54 -20.27
C LEU A 132 -4.13 -6.65 -20.44
N TYR A 133 -4.61 -7.84 -20.81
CA TYR A 133 -6.02 -8.13 -21.02
C TYR A 133 -6.32 -9.61 -20.74
N VAL A 134 -7.61 -9.94 -20.69
CA VAL A 134 -8.15 -11.27 -20.51
C VAL A 134 -8.99 -11.64 -21.73
N ALA A 135 -8.81 -12.87 -22.20
CA ALA A 135 -9.50 -13.41 -23.36
C ALA A 135 -10.21 -14.73 -23.01
N SER A 136 -11.29 -15.01 -23.73
CA SER A 136 -11.96 -16.30 -23.66
C SER A 136 -11.12 -17.35 -24.41
N PRO A 137 -11.24 -18.64 -24.07
CA PRO A 137 -10.47 -19.67 -24.74
C PRO A 137 -10.96 -19.76 -26.19
N GLY A 138 -10.04 -19.58 -27.16
CA GLY A 138 -10.33 -19.65 -28.60
C GLY A 138 -10.58 -18.31 -29.31
N SER A 139 -10.43 -17.17 -28.63
CA SER A 139 -10.57 -15.84 -29.25
C SER A 139 -9.22 -15.17 -29.57
N ASP A 140 -8.24 -15.92 -30.05
CA ASP A 140 -6.89 -15.41 -30.37
C ASP A 140 -6.84 -14.59 -31.67
#